data_AF-C3ZX22-F1
#
_entry.id   AF-C3ZX22-F1
#
_cell.length_a   1.000
_cell.length_b   1.000
_cell.length_c   1.000
_cell.angle_alpha   90.00
_cell.angle_beta   90.00
_cell.angle_gamma   90.00
#
_symmetry.space_group_name_H-M   'P 1'
#
loop_
_entity.id
_entity.type
_entity.pdbx_description
1 polymer ?
#
loop_
_entity_poly.entity_id
_entity_poly.type
_entity_poly.pdbx_seq_one_letter_code
_entity_poly.pdbx_strand_id
1 'polypeptide(L)'
;MPVSQARRAMEEEFLALQAGDSDDDDFLGPSIADQMRVGFFSQDRSCQTEHSEIVGLKRMTEVLNNLVQDARALRKDLHFSKQVLQADYEAKLQAKALDLYCRVNDKLEDLEKIHLDKMQVVRKSFRQQLADAMVKIANQYKNYYSSKLNLEHAKQSKGKNAMTEKYKELQAQIQRNESIIQMLQMQLKEYQENADVKVLRQQIEELRAQMESDKATNRRMLEKQRLDLERQMHEQVKNAKSSALSQAQQLAREAEEAEKQRLREMEAQKRRQQELMAKQEASMASNSSAEEEVKRLKKLEMKQAEEIARLKKDLDRTNRTWEKKFAILKQSLHALKDESYIRQTLQKQAATLHHATIAYNTDTQPSAPPSQQGPRKQPAPLPRIQKSRSASRTNNRRERELERLEKHTNSAPSGRGTEVFSTAESDVVGSDEDVDMGGVLPLPSPPPRAPSQCSVQEMASRPSTSSHVVVLPSAEPVP
;
A
#
# COMPACT_ATOMS: atom_id res chain seq x y z
N MET A 1 -48.83 -41.02 20.18
CA MET A 1 -49.25 -42.20 19.39
C MET A 1 -50.71 -42.63 19.57
N PRO A 2 -51.46 -42.38 20.67
CA PRO A 2 -52.84 -42.92 20.80
C PRO A 2 -53.93 -42.03 20.18
N VAL A 3 -53.68 -40.73 19.98
CA VAL A 3 -54.71 -39.77 19.53
C VAL A 3 -54.98 -39.86 18.03
N SER A 4 -53.95 -40.19 17.23
CA SER A 4 -54.06 -40.38 15.78
C SER A 4 -54.83 -41.66 15.41
N GLN A 5 -54.79 -42.67 16.27
CA GLN A 5 -55.54 -43.91 16.10
C GLN A 5 -57.02 -43.72 16.49
N ALA A 6 -57.28 -42.96 17.55
CA ALA A 6 -58.64 -42.61 17.97
C ALA A 6 -59.37 -41.72 16.96
N ARG A 7 -58.65 -40.80 16.30
CA ARG A 7 -59.23 -39.93 15.26
C ARG A 7 -59.53 -40.69 13.96
N ARG A 8 -58.67 -41.64 13.57
CA ARG A 8 -58.96 -42.56 12.45
C ARG A 8 -60.13 -43.48 12.74
N ALA A 9 -60.24 -44.00 13.96
CA ALA A 9 -61.37 -44.83 14.36
C ALA A 9 -62.70 -44.04 14.30
N MET A 10 -62.71 -42.77 14.73
CA MET A 10 -63.88 -41.90 14.60
C MET A 10 -64.19 -41.50 13.15
N GLU A 11 -63.18 -41.28 12.30
CA GLU A 11 -63.39 -40.97 10.89
C GLU A 11 -63.85 -42.21 10.08
N GLU A 12 -63.37 -43.41 10.42
CA GLU A 12 -63.89 -44.69 9.88
C GLU A 12 -65.32 -44.98 10.35
N GLU A 13 -65.64 -44.69 11.62
CA GLU A 13 -67.01 -44.84 12.16
C GLU A 13 -67.97 -43.81 11.55
N PHE A 14 -67.51 -42.58 11.31
CA PHE A 14 -68.28 -41.54 10.62
C PHE A 14 -68.50 -41.85 9.13
N LEU A 15 -67.49 -42.40 8.44
CA LEU A 15 -67.62 -42.87 7.06
C LEU A 15 -68.48 -44.13 6.97
N ALA A 16 -68.46 -45.03 7.96
CA ALA A 16 -69.36 -46.17 8.03
C ALA A 16 -70.82 -45.74 8.28
N LEU A 17 -71.05 -44.70 9.08
CA LEU A 17 -72.37 -44.10 9.28
C LEU A 17 -72.88 -43.34 8.05
N GLN A 18 -71.96 -42.79 7.23
CA GLN A 18 -72.31 -42.07 6.00
C GLN A 18 -72.42 -43.00 4.77
N ALA A 19 -71.77 -44.17 4.80
CA ALA A 19 -71.88 -45.23 3.79
C ALA A 19 -72.99 -46.26 4.11
N GLY A 20 -73.56 -46.22 5.32
CA GLY A 20 -74.75 -47.00 5.68
C GLY A 20 -76.07 -46.36 5.22
N ASP A 21 -76.02 -45.20 4.54
CA ASP A 21 -77.20 -44.46 4.07
C ASP A 21 -77.44 -44.66 2.56
N SER A 22 -76.84 -45.70 1.96
CA SER A 22 -77.14 -46.14 0.59
C SER A 22 -78.07 -47.35 0.59
N ASP A 23 -79.35 -47.06 0.36
CA ASP A 23 -80.29 -47.89 -0.42
C ASP A 23 -80.64 -49.31 0.06
N ASP A 24 -80.73 -49.57 1.37
CA ASP A 24 -81.20 -50.87 1.90
C ASP A 24 -82.43 -50.76 2.82
N ASP A 25 -83.33 -49.80 2.57
CA ASP A 25 -84.64 -49.70 3.26
C ASP A 25 -85.85 -49.65 2.29
N ASP A 26 -85.75 -50.36 1.15
CA ASP A 26 -86.91 -50.70 0.30
C ASP A 26 -87.39 -52.14 0.52
N PHE A 27 -87.31 -52.67 1.75
CA PHE A 27 -88.24 -53.72 2.16
C PHE A 27 -89.59 -53.07 2.49
N LEU A 28 -90.28 -52.59 1.44
CA LEU A 28 -91.71 -52.30 1.44
C LEU A 28 -92.49 -53.62 1.57
N GLY A 29 -92.34 -54.28 2.72
CA GLY A 29 -93.30 -55.26 3.17
C GLY A 29 -94.67 -54.56 3.25
N PRO A 30 -95.77 -55.20 2.81
CA PRO A 30 -97.09 -54.59 2.89
C PRO A 30 -97.34 -54.14 4.32
N SER A 31 -97.72 -52.86 4.48
CA SER A 31 -98.04 -52.27 5.78
C SER A 31 -99.08 -53.15 6.49
N ILE A 32 -99.14 -53.14 7.83
CA ILE A 32 -100.18 -53.90 8.55
C ILE A 32 -101.59 -53.48 8.06
N ALA A 33 -101.77 -52.22 7.67
CA ALA A 33 -102.97 -51.73 7.00
C ALA A 33 -103.22 -52.40 5.63
N ASP A 34 -102.17 -52.79 4.90
CA ASP A 34 -102.29 -53.55 3.66
C ASP A 34 -102.59 -55.04 3.90
N GLN A 35 -102.40 -55.55 5.11
CA GLN A 35 -102.70 -56.94 5.46
C GLN A 35 -104.15 -57.10 5.98
N MET A 36 -104.82 -56.02 6.38
CA MET A 36 -106.20 -56.02 6.83
C MET A 36 -107.19 -55.89 5.66
N ARG A 37 -107.88 -56.99 5.31
CA ARG A 37 -109.00 -56.99 4.36
C ARG A 37 -110.33 -56.81 5.08
N VAL A 38 -111.18 -55.92 4.55
CA VAL A 38 -112.57 -55.78 4.99
C VAL A 38 -113.47 -56.28 3.86
N GLY A 39 -113.98 -57.51 4.01
CA GLY A 39 -114.75 -58.20 2.98
C GLY A 39 -113.90 -58.84 1.87
N PHE A 40 -114.52 -59.20 0.75
CA PHE A 40 -113.89 -59.99 -0.32
C PHE A 40 -112.97 -59.19 -1.25
N PHE A 41 -113.18 -57.88 -1.42
CA PHE A 41 -112.47 -57.07 -2.43
C PHE A 41 -112.01 -55.67 -1.97
N SER A 42 -112.23 -55.30 -0.71
CA SER A 42 -111.89 -53.98 -0.18
C SER A 42 -110.86 -54.07 0.95
N GLN A 43 -109.85 -53.21 0.87
CA GLN A 43 -108.79 -53.05 1.86
C GLN A 43 -109.09 -51.76 2.62
N ASP A 44 -109.29 -51.87 3.93
CA ASP A 44 -109.59 -50.69 4.75
C ASP A 44 -108.29 -50.14 5.33
N ARG A 45 -107.80 -49.07 4.70
CA ARG A 45 -106.57 -48.39 5.12
C ARG A 45 -106.79 -47.40 6.27
N SER A 46 -108.02 -47.27 6.78
CA SER A 46 -108.42 -46.22 7.73
C SER A 46 -108.37 -46.66 9.21
N CYS A 47 -108.09 -47.94 9.49
CA CYS A 47 -108.42 -48.54 10.80
C CYS A 47 -107.37 -48.40 11.91
N GLN A 48 -106.21 -47.79 11.66
CA GLN A 48 -105.04 -47.97 12.52
C GLN A 48 -104.56 -46.74 13.28
N THR A 49 -105.33 -45.65 13.33
CA THR A 49 -104.95 -44.49 14.16
C THR A 49 -106.15 -43.94 14.88
N GLU A 50 -106.14 -44.02 16.21
CA GLU A 50 -107.15 -43.35 17.01
C GLU A 50 -106.93 -41.83 16.93
N HIS A 51 -108.00 -41.03 16.98
CA HIS A 51 -107.89 -39.57 16.89
C HIS A 51 -106.95 -38.98 18.00
N SER A 52 -106.87 -39.64 19.15
CA SER A 52 -105.94 -39.33 20.25
C SER A 52 -104.47 -39.44 19.85
N GLU A 53 -104.10 -40.43 19.02
CA GLU A 53 -102.73 -40.69 18.57
C GLU A 53 -102.25 -39.64 17.54
N ILE A 54 -103.17 -39.13 16.70
CA ILE A 54 -102.87 -38.06 15.74
C ILE A 54 -102.34 -36.80 16.45
N VAL A 55 -102.89 -36.45 17.62
CA VAL A 55 -102.44 -35.31 18.42
C VAL A 55 -101.04 -35.55 18.98
N GLY A 56 -100.76 -36.77 19.44
CA GLY A 56 -99.43 -37.17 19.92
C GLY A 56 -98.37 -37.11 18.82
N LEU A 57 -98.69 -37.60 17.62
CA LEU A 57 -97.81 -37.55 16.45
C LEU A 57 -97.52 -36.11 16.03
N LYS A 58 -98.54 -35.24 15.96
CA LYS A 58 -98.33 -33.81 15.65
C LYS A 58 -97.39 -33.13 16.64
N ARG A 59 -97.58 -33.37 17.94
CA ARG A 59 -96.69 -32.83 18.98
C ARG A 59 -95.26 -33.34 18.83
N MET A 60 -95.09 -34.62 18.50
CA MET A 60 -93.77 -35.20 18.26
C MET A 60 -93.10 -34.61 17.02
N THR A 61 -93.85 -34.42 15.93
CA THR A 61 -93.38 -33.74 14.72
C THR A 61 -92.96 -32.30 15.00
N GLU A 62 -93.71 -31.57 15.83
CA GLU A 62 -93.34 -30.21 16.27
C GLU A 62 -92.01 -30.20 17.04
N VAL A 63 -91.85 -31.11 18.01
CA VAL A 63 -90.59 -31.24 18.78
C VAL A 63 -89.41 -31.61 17.86
N LEU A 64 -89.60 -32.56 16.94
CA LEU A 64 -88.58 -32.94 15.97
C LEU A 64 -88.20 -31.76 15.07
N ASN A 65 -89.18 -30.98 14.59
CA ASN A 65 -88.93 -29.79 13.79
C ASN A 65 -88.13 -28.74 14.56
N ASN A 66 -88.46 -28.51 15.83
CA ASN A 66 -87.70 -27.60 16.70
C ASN A 66 -86.27 -28.10 16.88
N LEU A 67 -86.08 -29.39 17.17
CA LEU A 67 -84.75 -29.97 17.36
C LEU A 67 -83.90 -29.88 16.07
N VAL A 68 -84.50 -30.08 14.90
CA VAL A 68 -83.83 -29.89 13.60
C VAL A 68 -83.42 -28.44 13.39
N GLN A 69 -84.26 -27.47 13.79
CA GLN A 69 -83.93 -26.05 13.72
C GLN A 69 -82.79 -25.70 14.68
N ASP A 70 -82.84 -26.17 15.92
CA ASP A 70 -81.80 -25.97 16.94
C ASP A 70 -80.46 -26.58 16.49
N ALA A 71 -80.47 -27.79 15.93
CA ALA A 71 -79.28 -28.43 15.38
C ALA A 71 -78.68 -27.63 14.20
N ARG A 72 -79.53 -27.04 13.35
CA ARG A 72 -79.08 -26.15 12.26
C ARG A 72 -78.51 -24.84 12.80
N ALA A 73 -79.11 -24.26 13.84
CA ALA A 73 -78.61 -23.05 14.50
C ALA A 73 -77.24 -23.31 15.15
N LEU A 74 -77.12 -24.38 15.94
CA LEU A 74 -75.86 -24.77 16.58
C LEU A 74 -74.74 -25.02 15.56
N ARG A 75 -75.05 -25.63 14.42
CA ARG A 75 -74.06 -25.84 13.35
C ARG A 75 -73.54 -24.51 12.78
N LYS A 76 -74.41 -23.51 12.61
CA LYS A 76 -74.03 -22.16 12.17
C LYS A 76 -73.17 -21.47 13.24
N ASP A 77 -73.57 -21.54 14.50
CA ASP A 77 -72.84 -20.94 15.61
C ASP A 77 -71.45 -21.55 15.78
N LEU A 78 -71.34 -22.88 15.65
CA LEU A 78 -70.07 -23.59 15.67
C LEU A 78 -69.19 -23.18 14.49
N HIS A 79 -69.77 -23.06 13.29
CA HIS A 79 -69.03 -22.60 12.12
C HIS A 79 -68.51 -21.17 12.30
N PHE A 80 -69.34 -20.26 12.80
CA PHE A 80 -68.94 -18.89 13.12
C PHE A 80 -67.85 -18.84 14.18
N SER A 81 -68.01 -19.57 15.29
CA SER A 81 -67.01 -19.67 16.36
C SER A 81 -65.67 -20.19 15.83
N LYS A 82 -65.68 -21.21 14.96
CA LYS A 82 -64.48 -21.72 14.29
C LYS A 82 -63.79 -20.62 13.47
N GLN A 83 -64.54 -19.89 12.64
CA GLN A 83 -63.97 -18.81 11.82
C GLN A 83 -63.37 -17.69 12.66
N VAL A 84 -64.08 -17.26 13.72
CA VAL A 84 -63.59 -16.23 14.65
C VAL A 84 -62.29 -16.68 15.32
N LEU A 85 -62.26 -17.92 15.82
CA LEU A 85 -61.08 -18.46 16.48
C LEU A 85 -59.90 -18.60 15.51
N GLN A 86 -60.15 -19.05 14.28
CA GLN A 86 -59.13 -19.13 13.24
C GLN A 86 -58.55 -17.75 12.91
N ALA A 87 -59.41 -16.73 12.72
CA ALA A 87 -58.96 -15.37 12.46
C ALA A 87 -58.12 -14.79 13.62
N ASP A 88 -58.50 -15.05 14.88
CA ASP A 88 -57.73 -14.62 16.05
C ASP A 88 -56.34 -15.29 16.11
N TYR A 89 -56.26 -16.59 15.82
CA TYR A 89 -54.97 -17.29 15.74
C TYR A 89 -54.10 -16.79 14.59
N GLU A 90 -54.67 -16.55 13.41
CA GLU A 90 -53.95 -15.98 12.27
C GLU A 90 -53.42 -14.58 12.60
N ALA A 91 -54.23 -13.72 13.22
CA ALA A 91 -53.82 -12.38 13.64
C ALA A 91 -52.67 -12.44 14.68
N LYS A 92 -52.76 -13.32 15.68
CA LYS A 92 -51.69 -13.53 16.68
C LYS A 92 -50.40 -14.03 16.05
N LEU A 93 -50.50 -14.95 15.08
CA LEU A 93 -49.34 -15.48 14.37
C LEU A 93 -48.66 -14.39 13.53
N GLN A 94 -49.45 -13.60 12.79
CA GLN A 94 -48.94 -12.46 12.01
C GLN A 94 -48.28 -11.41 12.90
N ALA A 95 -48.88 -11.07 14.04
CA ALA A 95 -48.30 -10.13 14.99
C ALA A 95 -46.95 -10.62 15.53
N LYS A 96 -46.83 -11.91 15.86
CA LYS A 96 -45.55 -12.50 16.31
C LYS A 96 -44.51 -12.58 15.19
N ALA A 97 -44.93 -12.88 13.97
CA ALA A 97 -44.04 -12.86 12.81
C ALA A 97 -43.48 -11.46 12.55
N LEU A 98 -44.33 -10.42 12.63
CA LEU A 98 -43.93 -9.03 12.47
C LEU A 98 -42.98 -8.57 13.58
N ASP A 99 -43.30 -8.88 14.84
CA ASP A 99 -42.43 -8.58 16.00
C ASP A 99 -41.04 -9.23 15.85
N LEU A 100 -40.99 -10.48 15.38
CA LEU A 100 -39.71 -11.14 15.10
C LEU A 100 -38.96 -10.46 13.95
N TYR A 101 -39.65 -10.09 12.87
CA TYR A 101 -39.07 -9.39 11.73
C TYR A 101 -38.44 -8.06 12.15
N CYS A 102 -39.18 -7.22 12.88
CA CYS A 102 -38.66 -5.96 13.42
C CYS A 102 -37.43 -6.19 14.30
N ARG A 103 -37.52 -7.11 15.28
CA ARG A 103 -36.40 -7.40 16.20
C ARG A 103 -35.14 -7.90 15.48
N VAL A 104 -35.30 -8.71 14.42
CA VAL A 104 -34.16 -9.20 13.64
C VAL A 104 -33.53 -8.06 12.85
N ASN A 105 -34.34 -7.20 12.25
CA ASN A 105 -33.84 -6.05 11.50
C ASN A 105 -33.13 -5.03 12.41
N ASP A 106 -33.69 -4.73 13.59
CA ASP A 106 -33.04 -3.83 14.55
C ASP A 106 -31.65 -4.36 14.95
N LYS A 107 -31.55 -5.68 15.22
CA LYS A 107 -30.27 -6.33 15.52
C LYS A 107 -29.30 -6.30 14.33
N LEU A 108 -29.82 -6.41 13.11
CA LEU A 108 -29.02 -6.35 11.90
C LEU A 108 -28.46 -4.94 11.71
N GLU A 109 -29.27 -3.91 11.90
CA GLU A 109 -28.86 -2.50 11.85
C GLU A 109 -27.80 -2.18 12.91
N ASP A 110 -27.97 -2.66 14.15
CA ASP A 110 -26.96 -2.51 15.21
C ASP A 110 -25.63 -3.17 14.83
N LEU A 111 -25.67 -4.37 14.23
CA LEU A 111 -24.47 -5.08 13.78
C LEU A 111 -23.77 -4.33 12.64
N GLU A 112 -24.53 -3.80 11.68
CA GLU A 112 -24.00 -2.97 10.59
C GLU A 112 -23.34 -1.70 11.14
N LYS A 113 -23.98 -1.02 12.09
CA LYS A 113 -23.42 0.15 12.75
C LYS A 113 -22.12 -0.17 13.46
N ILE A 114 -22.07 -1.24 14.26
CA ILE A 114 -20.83 -1.70 14.93
C ILE A 114 -19.74 -2.00 13.91
N HIS A 115 -20.09 -2.63 12.78
CA HIS A 115 -19.13 -2.93 11.73
C HIS A 115 -18.59 -1.66 11.06
N LEU A 116 -19.48 -0.71 10.74
CA LEU A 116 -19.11 0.59 10.18
C LEU A 116 -18.18 1.36 11.12
N ASP A 117 -18.47 1.38 12.42
CA ASP A 117 -17.63 2.05 13.42
C ASP A 117 -16.24 1.40 13.50
N LYS A 118 -16.17 0.06 13.52
CA LYS A 118 -14.88 -0.67 13.47
C LYS A 118 -14.09 -0.32 12.21
N MET A 119 -14.74 -0.30 11.04
CA MET A 119 -14.09 0.10 9.79
C MET A 119 -13.60 1.55 9.85
N GLN A 120 -14.36 2.48 10.42
CA GLN A 120 -13.94 3.86 10.57
C GLN A 120 -12.72 3.99 11.48
N VAL A 121 -12.68 3.27 12.61
CA VAL A 121 -11.52 3.25 13.51
C VAL A 121 -10.28 2.75 12.76
N VAL A 122 -10.39 1.65 12.02
CA VAL A 122 -9.27 1.10 11.21
C VAL A 122 -8.83 2.09 10.12
N ARG A 123 -9.77 2.72 9.42
CA ARG A 123 -9.44 3.75 8.42
C ARG A 123 -8.74 4.95 9.05
N LYS A 124 -9.22 5.42 10.21
CA LYS A 124 -8.61 6.52 10.96
C LYS A 124 -7.20 6.14 11.43
N SER A 125 -7.00 4.94 11.96
CA SER A 125 -5.67 4.50 12.41
C SER A 125 -4.67 4.43 11.26
N PHE A 126 -5.06 3.92 10.08
CA PHE A 126 -4.16 3.89 8.93
C PHE A 126 -3.85 5.29 8.39
N ARG A 127 -4.84 6.18 8.33
CA ARG A 127 -4.60 7.59 7.97
C ARG A 127 -3.65 8.26 8.95
N GLN A 128 -3.80 8.01 10.24
CA GLN A 128 -2.91 8.54 11.26
C GLN A 128 -1.49 7.98 11.11
N GLN A 129 -1.34 6.66 10.92
CA GLN A 129 -0.04 6.05 10.68
C GLN A 129 0.67 6.63 9.46
N LEU A 130 -0.06 6.92 8.37
CA LEU A 130 0.48 7.59 7.20
C LEU A 130 0.90 9.04 7.51
N ALA A 131 0.06 9.80 8.23
CA ALA A 131 0.40 11.16 8.64
C ALA A 131 1.66 11.19 9.52
N ASP A 132 1.75 10.30 10.50
CA ASP A 132 2.91 10.18 11.39
C ASP A 132 4.17 9.79 10.62
N ALA A 133 4.06 8.87 9.66
CA ALA A 133 5.18 8.49 8.80
C ALA A 133 5.65 9.65 7.92
N MET A 134 4.73 10.42 7.35
CA MET A 134 5.06 11.62 6.57
C MET A 134 5.78 12.67 7.42
N VAL A 135 5.28 12.94 8.64
CA VAL A 135 5.92 13.88 9.57
C VAL A 135 7.31 13.38 9.98
N LYS A 136 7.46 12.08 10.25
CA LYS A 136 8.76 11.47 10.56
C LYS A 136 9.75 11.65 9.42
N ILE A 137 9.34 11.39 8.18
CA ILE A 137 10.17 11.58 6.99
C ILE A 137 10.54 13.06 6.82
N ALA A 138 9.56 13.97 6.92
CA ALA A 138 9.81 15.40 6.81
C ALA A 138 10.82 15.90 7.87
N ASN A 139 10.69 15.44 9.11
CA ASN A 139 11.64 15.75 10.18
C ASN A 139 13.03 15.17 9.90
N GLN A 140 13.12 13.94 9.38
CA GLN A 140 14.41 13.36 8.98
C GLN A 140 15.10 14.19 7.91
N TYR A 141 14.37 14.62 6.86
CA TYR A 141 14.92 15.52 5.84
C TYR A 141 15.36 16.86 6.43
N LYS A 142 14.51 17.50 7.24
CA LYS A 142 14.85 18.76 7.91
C LYS A 142 16.11 18.63 8.77
N ASN A 143 16.22 17.56 9.56
CA ASN A 143 17.37 17.31 10.42
C ASN A 143 18.64 17.02 9.62
N TYR A 144 18.53 16.28 8.50
CA TYR A 144 19.66 16.02 7.60
C TYR A 144 20.23 17.32 7.04
N TYR A 145 19.38 18.18 6.47
CA TYR A 145 19.84 19.46 5.90
C TYR A 145 20.32 20.43 6.96
N SER A 146 19.66 20.50 8.12
CA SER A 146 20.11 21.33 9.25
C SER A 146 21.49 20.87 9.75
N SER A 147 21.70 19.56 9.87
CA SER A 147 23.00 18.99 10.25
C SER A 147 24.09 19.27 9.22
N LYS A 148 23.76 19.17 7.92
CA LYS A 148 24.68 19.49 6.82
C LYS A 148 25.09 20.97 6.85
N LEU A 149 24.13 21.87 7.05
CA LEU A 149 24.35 23.31 7.11
C LEU A 149 25.18 23.70 8.36
N ASN A 150 24.88 23.09 9.51
CA ASN A 150 25.69 23.25 10.72
C ASN A 150 27.12 22.74 10.54
N LEU A 151 27.32 21.63 9.80
CA LEU A 151 28.65 21.11 9.49
C LEU A 151 29.43 22.08 8.58
N GLU A 152 28.79 22.71 7.60
CA GLU A 152 29.42 23.75 6.78
C GLU A 152 29.77 24.99 7.59
N HIS A 153 28.86 25.48 8.45
CA HIS A 153 29.18 26.58 9.36
C HIS A 153 30.31 26.22 10.32
N ALA A 154 30.37 24.99 10.83
CA ALA A 154 31.48 24.54 11.67
C ALA A 154 32.80 24.51 10.90
N LYS A 155 32.81 24.07 9.63
CA LYS A 155 34.00 24.12 8.77
C LYS A 155 34.44 25.56 8.47
N GLN A 156 33.50 26.43 8.14
CA GLN A 156 33.78 27.86 7.91
C GLN A 156 34.27 28.55 9.19
N SER A 157 33.67 28.26 10.33
CA SER A 157 34.08 28.77 11.65
C SER A 157 35.50 28.30 11.99
N LYS A 158 35.81 27.00 11.79
CA LYS A 158 37.19 26.49 11.94
C LYS A 158 38.18 27.20 11.01
N GLY A 159 37.81 27.42 9.75
CA GLY A 159 38.62 28.18 8.80
C GLY A 159 38.85 29.63 9.20
N LYS A 160 37.79 30.32 9.66
CA LYS A 160 37.87 31.69 10.19
C LYS A 160 38.74 31.75 11.44
N ASN A 161 38.55 30.81 12.36
CA ASN A 161 39.33 30.72 13.61
C ASN A 161 40.81 30.49 13.31
N ALA A 162 41.15 29.57 12.41
CA ALA A 162 42.52 29.34 11.96
C ALA A 162 43.13 30.58 11.27
N MET A 163 42.35 31.30 10.45
CA MET A 163 42.80 32.56 9.86
C MET A 163 42.99 33.67 10.91
N THR A 164 42.12 33.75 11.91
CA THR A 164 42.29 34.71 13.01
C THR A 164 43.46 34.37 13.91
N GLU A 165 43.76 33.09 14.16
CA GLU A 165 44.96 32.68 14.88
C GLU A 165 46.22 33.05 14.09
N LYS A 166 46.26 32.76 12.79
CA LYS A 166 47.36 33.21 11.91
C LYS A 166 47.52 34.73 11.92
N TYR A 167 46.41 35.48 11.86
CA TYR A 167 46.45 36.94 11.93
C TYR A 167 47.04 37.44 13.26
N LYS A 168 46.63 36.85 14.39
CA LYS A 168 47.20 37.16 15.72
C LYS A 168 48.69 36.83 15.79
N GLU A 169 49.10 35.69 15.26
CA GLU A 169 50.51 35.28 15.23
C GLU A 169 51.36 36.23 14.39
N LEU A 170 50.88 36.60 13.19
CA LEU A 170 51.53 37.58 12.33
C LEU A 170 51.61 38.96 13.01
N GLN A 171 50.54 39.38 13.70
CA GLN A 171 50.50 40.62 14.44
C GLN A 171 51.52 40.63 15.60
N ALA A 172 51.65 39.52 16.33
CA ALA A 172 52.68 39.36 17.36
C ALA A 172 54.11 39.33 16.78
N GLN A 173 54.28 38.82 15.55
CA GLN A 173 55.56 38.86 14.85
C GLN A 173 55.91 40.29 14.41
N ILE A 174 54.93 41.06 13.92
CA ILE A 174 55.11 42.48 13.59
C ILE A 174 55.53 43.27 14.82
N GLN A 175 54.84 43.10 15.96
CA GLN A 175 55.21 43.78 17.21
C GLN A 175 56.63 43.44 17.68
N ARG A 176 57.03 42.15 17.58
CA ARG A 176 58.42 41.75 17.85
C ARG A 176 59.40 42.44 16.91
N ASN A 177 59.13 42.46 15.61
CA ASN A 177 59.98 43.13 14.64
C ASN A 177 60.05 44.65 14.86
N GLU A 178 58.93 45.29 15.22
CA GLU A 178 58.90 46.71 15.59
C GLU A 178 59.79 46.99 16.81
N SER A 179 59.76 46.14 17.83
CA SER A 179 60.66 46.28 18.99
C SER A 179 62.15 46.13 18.61
N ILE A 180 62.48 45.24 17.68
CA ILE A 180 63.84 45.08 17.16
C ILE A 180 64.25 46.31 16.36
N ILE A 181 63.35 46.84 15.51
CA ILE A 181 63.61 48.06 14.75
C ILE A 181 63.86 49.24 15.69
N GLN A 182 63.04 49.39 16.74
CA GLN A 182 63.26 50.43 17.75
C GLN A 182 64.60 50.28 18.46
N MET A 183 64.99 49.06 18.84
CA MET A 183 66.29 48.78 19.43
C MET A 183 67.44 49.15 18.48
N LEU A 184 67.36 48.72 17.21
CA LEU A 184 68.37 49.04 16.19
C LEU A 184 68.43 50.55 15.90
N GLN A 185 67.28 51.24 15.87
CA GLN A 185 67.23 52.69 15.74
C GLN A 185 67.90 53.39 16.92
N MET A 186 67.68 52.88 18.15
CA MET A 186 68.31 53.41 19.35
C MET A 186 69.83 53.18 19.34
N GLN A 187 70.28 51.99 18.94
CA GLN A 187 71.70 51.70 18.75
C GLN A 187 72.32 52.60 17.67
N LEU A 188 71.65 52.78 16.52
CA LEU A 188 72.12 53.68 15.46
C LEU A 188 72.21 55.13 15.95
N LYS A 189 71.27 55.58 16.78
CA LYS A 189 71.29 56.91 17.39
C LYS A 189 72.46 57.04 18.36
N GLU A 190 72.71 56.05 19.20
CA GLU A 190 73.87 56.00 20.10
C GLU A 190 75.19 56.04 19.32
N TYR A 191 75.33 55.26 18.23
CA TYR A 191 76.49 55.34 17.34
C TYR A 191 76.64 56.70 16.64
N GLN A 192 75.55 57.40 16.35
CA GLN A 192 75.57 58.76 15.80
C GLN A 192 75.89 59.83 16.86
N GLU A 193 75.50 59.60 18.10
CA GLU A 193 75.73 60.50 19.25
C GLU A 193 77.09 60.28 19.91
N ASN A 194 77.74 59.14 19.68
CA ASN A 194 79.12 58.89 20.07
C ASN A 194 80.05 59.99 19.54
N ALA A 195 80.70 60.68 20.48
CA ALA A 195 81.53 61.85 20.24
C ALA A 195 82.63 61.60 19.19
N ASP A 196 83.19 60.38 19.15
CA ASP A 196 84.25 59.99 18.22
C ASP A 196 83.78 60.06 16.76
N VAL A 197 82.54 59.66 16.45
CA VAL A 197 82.01 59.70 15.07
C VAL A 197 81.71 61.14 14.63
N LYS A 198 81.27 62.01 15.55
CA LYS A 198 81.10 63.45 15.26
C LYS A 198 82.44 64.13 14.99
N VAL A 199 83.46 63.84 15.79
CA VAL A 199 84.82 64.36 15.61
C VAL A 199 85.44 63.85 14.31
N LEU A 200 85.29 62.54 14.01
CA LEU A 200 85.74 61.94 12.75
C LEU A 200 85.02 62.54 11.52
N ARG A 201 83.71 62.81 11.61
CA ARG A 201 82.97 63.49 10.53
C ARG A 201 83.46 64.91 10.29
N GLN A 202 83.72 65.68 11.34
CA GLN A 202 84.28 67.03 11.23
C GLN A 202 85.68 67.01 10.61
N GLN A 203 86.55 66.08 11.04
CA GLN A 203 87.89 65.92 10.46
C GLN A 203 87.86 65.49 8.98
N ILE A 204 86.93 64.63 8.57
CA ILE A 204 86.78 64.23 7.15
C ILE A 204 86.30 65.40 6.29
N GLU A 205 85.39 66.23 6.81
CA GLU A 205 84.88 67.39 6.08
C GLU A 205 85.97 68.47 5.92
N GLU A 206 86.76 68.73 6.97
CA GLU A 206 87.93 69.62 6.91
C GLU A 206 88.99 69.11 5.92
N LEU A 207 89.33 67.82 5.97
CA LEU A 207 90.28 67.21 5.01
C LEU A 207 89.77 67.27 3.57
N ARG A 208 88.46 67.13 3.34
CA ARG A 208 87.85 67.28 2.01
C ARG A 208 87.91 68.71 1.51
N ALA A 209 87.62 69.69 2.37
CA ALA A 209 87.73 71.11 2.02
C ALA A 209 89.20 71.49 1.68
N GLN A 210 90.16 70.95 2.43
CA GLN A 210 91.59 71.12 2.16
C GLN A 210 91.99 70.52 0.80
N MET A 211 91.58 69.27 0.52
CA MET A 211 91.88 68.60 -0.75
C MET A 211 91.24 69.28 -1.96
N GLU A 212 90.05 69.86 -1.81
CA GLU A 212 89.38 70.55 -2.92
C GLU A 212 90.06 71.88 -3.26
N SER A 213 90.57 72.59 -2.24
CA SER A 213 91.44 73.76 -2.42
C SER A 213 92.75 73.39 -3.14
N ASP A 214 93.41 72.31 -2.74
CA ASP A 214 94.67 71.85 -3.36
C ASP A 214 94.48 71.32 -4.79
N LYS A 215 93.33 70.69 -5.09
CA LYS A 215 92.99 70.31 -6.47
C LYS A 215 92.74 71.53 -7.36
N ALA A 216 92.12 72.58 -6.84
CA ALA A 216 91.86 73.81 -7.59
C ALA A 216 93.16 74.56 -7.94
N THR A 217 94.14 74.57 -7.04
CA THR A 217 95.47 75.17 -7.29
C THR A 217 96.29 74.31 -8.27
N ASN A 218 96.31 72.99 -8.10
CA ASN A 218 97.02 72.08 -9.01
C ASN A 218 96.42 72.08 -10.43
N ARG A 219 95.09 72.15 -10.59
CA ARG A 219 94.46 72.27 -11.92
C ARG A 219 94.94 73.51 -12.68
N ARG A 220 95.03 74.67 -12.01
CA ARG A 220 95.51 75.91 -12.63
C ARG A 220 96.97 75.82 -13.07
N MET A 221 97.80 75.08 -12.34
CA MET A 221 99.21 74.89 -12.68
C MET A 221 99.40 73.93 -13.88
N LEU A 222 98.64 72.83 -13.91
CA LEU A 222 98.66 71.85 -15.01
C LEU A 222 98.11 72.42 -16.32
N GLU A 223 97.08 73.25 -16.28
CA GLU A 223 96.50 73.88 -17.47
C GLU A 223 97.47 74.86 -18.13
N LYS A 224 98.27 75.57 -17.31
CA LYS A 224 99.35 76.44 -17.81
C LYS A 224 100.46 75.63 -18.51
N GLN A 225 100.85 74.47 -17.97
CA GLN A 225 101.85 73.59 -18.58
C GLN A 225 101.35 72.90 -19.87
N ARG A 226 100.06 72.57 -19.94
CA ARG A 226 99.45 71.96 -21.13
C ARG A 226 99.53 72.87 -22.35
N LEU A 227 99.27 74.17 -22.16
CA LEU A 227 99.23 75.15 -23.24
C LEU A 227 100.62 75.39 -23.88
N ASP A 228 101.69 75.25 -23.10
CA ASP A 228 103.08 75.39 -23.57
C ASP A 228 103.59 74.14 -24.32
N LEU A 229 103.13 72.93 -23.95
CA LEU A 229 103.48 71.67 -24.62
C LEU A 229 102.70 71.43 -25.93
N GLU A 230 101.44 71.87 -25.99
CA GLU A 230 100.57 71.75 -27.17
C GLU A 230 101.12 72.56 -28.37
N ARG A 231 101.87 73.63 -28.08
CA ARG A 231 102.57 74.47 -29.07
C ARG A 231 103.83 73.83 -29.66
N GLN A 232 104.48 72.92 -28.93
CA GLN A 232 105.70 72.23 -29.36
C GLN A 232 105.42 70.92 -30.12
N MET A 233 104.26 70.29 -29.91
CA MET A 233 103.94 68.98 -30.49
C MET A 233 103.41 69.07 -31.94
N HIS A 234 102.87 70.20 -32.38
CA HIS A 234 102.32 70.36 -33.73
C HIS A 234 103.38 70.34 -34.85
N GLU A 235 104.65 70.58 -34.52
CA GLU A 235 105.77 70.67 -35.45
C GLU A 235 106.46 69.31 -35.70
N GLN A 236 106.29 68.34 -34.79
CA GLN A 236 106.91 67.00 -34.89
C GLN A 236 106.03 65.95 -35.60
N VAL A 237 104.72 66.17 -35.72
CA VAL A 237 103.76 65.20 -36.31
C VAL A 237 103.81 65.16 -37.86
N LYS A 238 104.43 66.13 -38.53
CA LYS A 238 104.52 66.16 -40.00
C LYS A 238 105.50 65.13 -40.59
N ASN A 239 106.46 64.62 -39.81
CA ASN A 239 107.57 63.80 -40.31
C ASN A 239 107.44 62.27 -40.06
N ALA A 240 106.35 61.79 -39.43
CA ALA A 240 106.24 60.37 -39.03
C ALA A 240 105.10 59.59 -39.73
N LYS A 241 104.65 60.02 -40.91
CA LYS A 241 103.50 59.42 -41.64
C LYS A 241 103.88 58.37 -42.71
N SER A 242 105.16 58.06 -42.93
CA SER A 242 105.60 57.20 -44.05
C SER A 242 106.01 55.75 -43.70
N SER A 243 105.95 55.32 -42.44
CA SER A 243 106.52 54.01 -42.04
C SER A 243 105.52 52.94 -41.57
N ALA A 244 104.21 53.20 -41.57
CA ALA A 244 103.23 52.33 -40.88
C ALA A 244 102.12 51.78 -41.80
N LEU A 245 102.45 51.35 -43.03
CA LEU A 245 101.49 50.73 -43.95
C LEU A 245 101.85 49.30 -44.42
N SER A 246 102.93 48.70 -43.90
CA SER A 246 103.45 47.39 -44.37
C SER A 246 103.19 46.20 -43.44
N GLN A 247 102.44 46.35 -42.35
CA GLN A 247 102.19 45.26 -41.39
C GLN A 247 100.73 44.75 -41.35
N ALA A 248 99.84 45.27 -42.21
CA ALA A 248 98.41 44.95 -42.19
C ALA A 248 97.98 43.73 -43.04
N GLN A 249 98.91 43.04 -43.72
CA GLN A 249 98.59 41.91 -44.60
C GLN A 249 98.90 40.51 -44.02
N GLN A 250 99.47 40.42 -42.82
CA GLN A 250 99.80 39.13 -42.18
C GLN A 250 98.71 38.56 -41.27
N LEU A 251 97.70 39.36 -40.86
CA LEU A 251 96.65 38.94 -39.92
C LEU A 251 95.40 38.29 -40.56
N ALA A 252 95.37 38.11 -41.88
CA ALA A 252 94.23 37.54 -42.60
C ALA A 252 94.23 36.00 -42.68
N ARG A 253 95.31 35.32 -42.28
CA ARG A 253 95.46 33.86 -42.36
C ARG A 253 95.07 33.11 -41.08
N GLU A 254 94.90 33.81 -39.96
CA GLU A 254 94.53 33.22 -38.67
C GLU A 254 92.99 33.08 -38.48
N ALA A 255 92.18 33.60 -39.41
CA ALA A 255 90.72 33.62 -39.29
C ALA A 255 89.99 32.34 -39.80
N GLU A 256 90.65 31.49 -40.60
CA GLU A 256 90.02 30.32 -41.24
C GLU A 256 90.01 29.06 -40.35
N GLU A 257 90.91 28.99 -39.36
CA GLU A 257 91.01 27.84 -38.43
C GLU A 257 89.97 27.88 -37.29
N ALA A 258 89.40 29.05 -37.00
CA ALA A 258 88.40 29.24 -35.94
C ALA A 258 86.97 28.77 -36.32
N GLU A 259 86.67 28.60 -37.61
CA GLU A 259 85.31 28.24 -38.08
C GLU A 259 85.01 26.72 -37.94
N LYS A 260 86.04 25.87 -38.02
CA LYS A 260 85.92 24.40 -37.92
C LYS A 260 85.58 23.89 -36.51
N GLN A 261 85.82 24.68 -35.46
CA GLN A 261 85.50 24.30 -34.07
C GLN A 261 84.04 24.57 -33.70
N ARG A 262 83.38 25.60 -34.27
CA ARG A 262 81.97 25.92 -33.99
C ARG A 262 80.96 24.90 -34.50
N LEU A 263 81.29 24.16 -35.58
CA LEU A 263 80.38 23.17 -36.17
C LEU A 263 80.22 21.91 -35.29
N ARG A 264 81.22 21.58 -34.47
CA ARG A 264 81.21 20.39 -33.58
C ARG A 264 80.38 20.59 -32.31
N GLU A 265 80.18 21.84 -31.87
CA GLU A 265 79.39 22.16 -30.66
C GLU A 265 77.88 22.13 -30.92
N MET A 266 77.44 22.42 -32.15
CA MET A 266 76.03 22.42 -32.58
C MET A 266 75.42 21.00 -32.67
N GLU A 267 76.19 19.99 -33.08
CA GLU A 267 75.72 18.60 -33.17
C GLU A 267 75.55 17.94 -31.79
N ALA A 268 76.34 18.35 -30.79
CA ALA A 268 76.22 17.88 -29.41
C ALA A 268 74.96 18.42 -28.70
N GLN A 269 74.48 19.62 -29.10
CA GLN A 269 73.29 20.25 -28.52
C GLN A 269 71.98 19.63 -29.04
N LYS A 270 71.98 19.12 -30.28
CA LYS A 270 70.82 18.46 -30.92
C LYS A 270 70.52 17.06 -30.33
N ARG A 271 71.56 16.33 -29.89
CA ARG A 271 71.39 15.03 -29.19
C ARG A 271 70.78 15.18 -27.78
N ARG A 272 71.11 16.26 -27.05
CA ARG A 272 70.56 16.53 -25.71
C ARG A 272 69.08 16.93 -25.72
N GLN A 273 68.58 17.54 -26.80
CA GLN A 273 67.15 17.86 -26.95
C GLN A 273 66.28 16.64 -27.26
N GLN A 274 66.81 15.63 -27.96
CA GLN A 274 66.06 14.39 -28.25
C GLN A 274 65.91 13.49 -27.00
N GLU A 275 66.88 13.48 -26.08
CA GLU A 275 66.77 12.75 -24.80
C GLU A 275 65.80 13.41 -23.79
N LEU A 276 65.58 14.72 -23.85
CA LEU A 276 64.62 15.42 -23.00
C LEU A 276 63.16 15.20 -23.43
N MET A 277 62.90 15.05 -24.73
CA MET A 277 61.57 14.71 -25.26
C MET A 277 61.17 13.26 -24.94
N ALA A 278 62.11 12.31 -25.03
CA ALA A 278 61.87 10.91 -24.65
C ALA A 278 61.62 10.72 -23.14
N LYS A 279 62.07 11.66 -22.29
CA LYS A 279 61.79 11.67 -20.84
C LYS A 279 60.47 12.36 -20.46
N GLN A 280 59.85 13.12 -21.36
CA GLN A 280 58.55 13.75 -21.15
C GLN A 280 57.37 12.83 -21.52
N GLU A 281 57.55 11.90 -22.45
CA GLU A 281 56.54 10.86 -22.77
C GLU A 281 56.43 9.77 -21.70
N ALA A 282 57.45 9.60 -20.85
CA ALA A 282 57.42 8.67 -19.71
C ALA A 282 56.74 9.25 -18.44
N SER A 283 56.42 10.55 -18.39
CA SER A 283 55.75 11.17 -17.21
C SER A 283 54.25 11.37 -17.37
N MET A 284 53.66 10.92 -18.49
CA MET A 284 52.22 10.89 -18.75
C MET A 284 51.57 9.53 -18.41
N ALA A 285 52.05 8.89 -17.34
CA ALA A 285 51.43 7.71 -16.74
C ALA A 285 51.17 7.94 -15.24
N SER A 286 50.43 9.00 -14.91
CA SER A 286 49.78 9.12 -13.60
C SER A 286 48.49 8.29 -13.61
N ASN A 287 48.64 6.97 -13.64
CA ASN A 287 47.55 5.99 -13.57
C ASN A 287 47.17 5.60 -12.13
N SER A 288 47.82 6.15 -11.10
CA SER A 288 47.52 5.83 -9.70
C SER A 288 46.13 6.31 -9.27
N SER A 289 45.73 7.53 -9.64
CA SER A 289 44.42 8.09 -9.27
C SER A 289 43.27 7.42 -10.04
N ALA A 290 43.48 7.12 -11.32
CA ALA A 290 42.49 6.44 -12.15
C ALA A 290 42.31 4.96 -11.76
N GLU A 291 43.39 4.24 -11.42
CA GLU A 291 43.30 2.86 -10.93
C GLU A 291 42.64 2.75 -9.56
N GLU A 292 42.89 3.72 -8.67
CA GLU A 292 42.23 3.79 -7.36
C GLU A 292 40.72 4.07 -7.50
N GLU A 293 40.32 4.98 -8.39
CA GLU A 293 38.91 5.24 -8.67
C GLU A 293 38.21 4.02 -9.30
N VAL A 294 38.88 3.31 -10.23
CA VAL A 294 38.36 2.06 -10.80
C VAL A 294 38.22 0.97 -9.73
N LYS A 295 39.18 0.84 -8.80
CA LYS A 295 39.05 -0.10 -7.67
C LYS A 295 37.91 0.30 -6.73
N ARG A 296 37.68 1.59 -6.51
CA ARG A 296 36.58 2.11 -5.68
C ARG A 296 35.23 1.82 -6.32
N LEU A 297 35.09 2.06 -7.63
CA LEU A 297 33.89 1.78 -8.39
C LEU A 297 33.57 0.28 -8.43
N LYS A 298 34.56 -0.59 -8.65
CA LYS A 298 34.37 -2.06 -8.58
C LYS A 298 33.91 -2.54 -7.19
N LYS A 299 34.44 -1.96 -6.11
CA LYS A 299 33.98 -2.28 -4.75
C LYS A 299 32.54 -1.82 -4.50
N LEU A 300 32.14 -0.68 -5.08
CA LEU A 300 30.78 -0.17 -4.97
C LEU A 300 29.80 -1.05 -5.77
N GLU A 301 30.18 -1.44 -6.98
CA GLU A 301 29.44 -2.34 -7.85
C GLU A 301 29.21 -3.71 -7.19
N MET A 302 30.25 -4.29 -6.57
CA MET A 302 30.14 -5.55 -5.84
C MET A 302 29.15 -5.44 -4.66
N LYS A 303 29.20 -4.35 -3.88
CA LYS A 303 28.25 -4.11 -2.79
C LYS A 303 26.81 -3.93 -3.29
N GLN A 304 26.64 -3.22 -4.41
CA GLN A 304 25.33 -3.06 -5.04
C GLN A 304 24.79 -4.40 -5.57
N ALA A 305 25.65 -5.24 -6.15
CA ALA A 305 25.27 -6.58 -6.60
C ALA A 305 24.85 -7.48 -5.44
N GLU A 306 25.57 -7.46 -4.32
CA GLU A 306 25.21 -8.17 -3.08
C GLU A 306 23.88 -7.69 -2.51
N GLU A 307 23.64 -6.37 -2.51
CA GLU A 307 22.39 -5.79 -2.02
C GLU A 307 21.21 -6.16 -2.93
N ILE A 308 21.38 -6.12 -4.25
CA ILE A 308 20.37 -6.60 -5.21
C ILE A 308 20.08 -8.09 -4.98
N ALA A 309 21.10 -8.92 -4.77
CA ALA A 309 20.93 -10.35 -4.49
C ALA A 309 20.16 -10.59 -3.19
N ARG A 310 20.46 -9.81 -2.15
CA ARG A 310 19.73 -9.84 -0.87
C ARG A 310 18.26 -9.42 -1.05
N LEU A 311 18.01 -8.31 -1.74
CA LEU A 311 16.66 -7.81 -1.99
C LEU A 311 15.84 -8.80 -2.83
N LYS A 312 16.43 -9.45 -3.82
CA LYS A 312 15.78 -10.54 -4.57
C LYS A 312 15.38 -11.70 -3.66
N LYS A 313 16.27 -12.12 -2.75
CA LYS A 313 15.97 -13.19 -1.78
C LYS A 313 14.86 -12.82 -0.81
N ASP A 314 14.82 -11.57 -0.36
CA ASP A 314 13.75 -11.08 0.51
C ASP A 314 12.42 -10.96 -0.25
N LEU A 315 12.45 -10.53 -1.53
CA LEU A 315 11.29 -10.55 -2.42
C LEU A 315 10.73 -11.97 -2.58
N ASP A 316 11.57 -12.97 -2.86
CA ASP A 316 11.14 -14.37 -2.99
C ASP A 316 10.51 -14.91 -1.70
N ARG A 317 11.06 -14.56 -0.54
CA ARG A 317 10.49 -14.94 0.77
C ARG A 317 9.11 -14.32 0.99
N THR A 318 8.96 -13.03 0.66
CA THR A 318 7.66 -12.36 0.74
C THR A 318 6.66 -12.99 -0.23
N ASN A 319 7.08 -13.32 -1.46
CA ASN A 319 6.21 -13.92 -2.46
C ASN A 319 5.73 -15.31 -2.03
N ARG A 320 6.63 -16.17 -1.52
CA ARG A 320 6.26 -17.48 -0.92
C ARG A 320 5.31 -17.34 0.26
N THR A 321 5.44 -16.27 1.04
CA THR A 321 4.52 -16.00 2.16
C THR A 321 3.14 -15.60 1.66
N TRP A 322 3.07 -14.79 0.59
CA TRP A 322 1.81 -14.46 -0.08
C TRP A 322 1.16 -15.67 -0.73
N GLU A 323 1.91 -16.55 -1.38
CA GLU A 323 1.40 -17.82 -1.93
C GLU A 323 0.77 -18.69 -0.84
N LYS A 324 1.44 -18.84 0.31
CA LYS A 324 0.88 -19.57 1.46
C LYS A 324 -0.40 -18.93 1.97
N LYS A 325 -0.42 -17.60 2.12
CA LYS A 325 -1.62 -16.86 2.54
C LYS A 325 -2.75 -17.04 1.53
N PHE A 326 -2.45 -17.00 0.24
CA PHE A 326 -3.41 -17.20 -0.84
C PHE A 326 -3.97 -18.63 -0.84
N ALA A 327 -3.13 -19.64 -0.60
CA ALA A 327 -3.56 -21.03 -0.47
C ALA A 327 -4.52 -21.21 0.72
N ILE A 328 -4.22 -20.61 1.88
CA ILE A 328 -5.10 -20.62 3.06
C ILE A 328 -6.42 -19.91 2.74
N LEU A 329 -6.37 -18.74 2.08
CA LEU A 329 -7.58 -18.01 1.69
C LEU A 329 -8.45 -18.85 0.73
N LYS A 330 -7.84 -19.48 -0.27
CA LYS A 330 -8.54 -20.38 -1.20
C LYS A 330 -9.19 -21.54 -0.45
N GLN A 331 -8.48 -22.17 0.49
CA GLN A 331 -9.04 -23.23 1.32
C GLN A 331 -10.20 -22.74 2.19
N SER A 332 -10.07 -21.56 2.80
CA SER A 332 -11.14 -20.97 3.60
C SER A 332 -12.39 -20.64 2.76
N LEU A 333 -12.19 -20.19 1.53
CA LEU A 333 -13.29 -19.92 0.58
C LEU A 333 -14.03 -21.21 0.22
N HIS A 334 -13.32 -22.31 -0.03
CA HIS A 334 -13.94 -23.61 -0.26
C HIS A 334 -14.73 -24.08 0.95
N ALA A 335 -14.17 -23.96 2.16
CA ALA A 335 -14.86 -24.31 3.39
C ALA A 335 -16.15 -23.48 3.61
N LEU A 336 -16.11 -22.17 3.31
CA LEU A 336 -17.30 -21.31 3.36
C LEU A 336 -18.35 -21.69 2.32
N LYS A 337 -17.92 -22.06 1.11
CA LYS A 337 -18.82 -22.52 0.05
C LYS A 337 -19.52 -23.82 0.45
N ASP A 338 -18.78 -24.76 1.02
CA ASP A 338 -19.32 -26.03 1.51
C ASP A 338 -20.27 -25.81 2.69
N GLU A 339 -19.91 -24.93 3.63
CA GLU A 339 -20.79 -24.58 4.74
C GLU A 339 -22.07 -23.90 4.24
N SER A 340 -21.97 -22.95 3.31
CA SER A 340 -23.12 -22.30 2.69
C SER A 340 -24.02 -23.31 1.98
N TYR A 341 -23.44 -24.28 1.28
CA TYR A 341 -24.18 -25.35 0.63
C TYR A 341 -24.93 -26.21 1.65
N ILE A 342 -24.28 -26.59 2.76
CA ILE A 342 -24.91 -27.34 3.85
C ILE A 342 -26.03 -26.53 4.49
N ARG A 343 -25.82 -25.25 4.80
CA ARG A 343 -26.85 -24.35 5.35
C ARG A 343 -28.05 -24.26 4.42
N GLN A 344 -27.83 -24.07 3.12
CA GLN A 344 -28.91 -24.00 2.14
C GLN A 344 -29.64 -25.34 2.01
N THR A 345 -28.92 -26.46 2.06
CA THR A 345 -29.50 -27.81 2.03
C THR A 345 -30.35 -28.06 3.28
N LEU A 346 -29.87 -27.69 4.46
CA LEU A 346 -30.61 -27.79 5.71
C LEU A 346 -31.84 -26.87 5.72
N GLN A 347 -31.73 -25.65 5.20
CA GLN A 347 -32.89 -24.76 5.04
C GLN A 347 -33.94 -25.35 4.10
N LYS A 348 -33.52 -25.93 2.97
CA LYS A 348 -34.43 -26.64 2.05
C LYS A 348 -35.07 -27.85 2.73
N GLN A 349 -34.31 -28.66 3.45
CA GLN A 349 -34.84 -29.81 4.19
C GLN A 349 -35.80 -29.38 5.30
N ALA A 350 -35.48 -28.32 6.05
CA ALA A 350 -36.36 -27.76 7.06
C ALA A 350 -37.64 -27.21 6.41
N ALA A 351 -37.55 -26.50 5.28
CA ALA A 351 -38.71 -26.05 4.52
C ALA A 351 -39.53 -27.24 4.02
N THR A 352 -38.91 -28.28 3.43
CA THR A 352 -39.61 -29.51 3.02
C THR A 352 -40.24 -30.22 4.20
N LEU A 353 -39.60 -30.27 5.37
CA LEU A 353 -40.16 -30.86 6.57
C LEU A 353 -41.28 -30.01 7.14
N HIS A 354 -41.19 -28.68 7.07
CA HIS A 354 -42.30 -27.78 7.38
C HIS A 354 -43.44 -27.97 6.39
N HIS A 355 -43.18 -28.08 5.09
CA HIS A 355 -44.19 -28.38 4.07
C HIS A 355 -44.74 -29.80 4.21
N ALA A 356 -43.97 -30.77 4.69
CA ALA A 356 -44.46 -32.12 4.99
C ALA A 356 -45.27 -32.13 6.29
N THR A 357 -44.86 -31.39 7.33
CA THR A 357 -45.62 -31.21 8.57
C THR A 357 -46.91 -30.43 8.32
N ILE A 358 -46.85 -29.46 7.41
CA ILE A 358 -48.01 -28.73 6.91
C ILE A 358 -48.84 -29.66 6.02
N ALA A 359 -48.26 -30.50 5.15
CA ALA A 359 -48.99 -31.48 4.34
C ALA A 359 -49.68 -32.56 5.20
N TYR A 360 -49.04 -33.03 6.28
CA TYR A 360 -49.68 -33.88 7.28
C TYR A 360 -50.79 -33.15 8.06
N ASN A 361 -50.81 -31.81 8.05
CA ASN A 361 -51.86 -30.99 8.63
C ASN A 361 -52.88 -30.44 7.60
N THR A 362 -52.60 -30.54 6.29
CA THR A 362 -53.44 -29.96 5.22
C THR A 362 -54.01 -30.97 4.25
N ASP A 363 -53.67 -32.27 4.34
CA ASP A 363 -54.31 -33.25 3.47
C ASP A 363 -55.61 -33.80 4.09
N THR A 364 -56.60 -32.92 4.11
CA THR A 364 -57.97 -33.30 3.77
C THR A 364 -58.25 -32.81 2.34
N GLN A 365 -58.28 -33.78 1.41
CA GLN A 365 -58.91 -33.78 0.07
C GLN A 365 -58.06 -33.41 -1.16
N PRO A 366 -57.82 -34.38 -2.07
CA PRO A 366 -57.73 -34.16 -3.51
C PRO A 366 -59.08 -34.38 -4.21
N SER A 367 -59.57 -33.35 -4.90
CA SER A 367 -60.59 -33.46 -5.95
C SER A 367 -59.91 -33.76 -7.30
N ALA A 368 -60.50 -34.65 -8.10
CA ALA A 368 -60.15 -34.93 -9.51
C ALA A 368 -61.12 -34.20 -10.48
N PRO A 369 -61.03 -34.35 -11.83
CA PRO A 369 -59.94 -33.99 -12.76
C PRO A 369 -60.44 -33.14 -13.97
N PRO A 370 -59.58 -32.86 -15.00
CA PRO A 370 -60.06 -33.03 -16.38
C PRO A 370 -59.15 -33.94 -17.23
N SER A 371 -59.81 -34.62 -18.15
CA SER A 371 -59.33 -35.60 -19.13
C SER A 371 -58.27 -35.08 -20.10
N GLN A 372 -57.23 -35.89 -20.38
CA GLN A 372 -56.80 -36.22 -21.76
C GLN A 372 -55.83 -37.41 -21.80
N GLN A 373 -55.98 -38.22 -22.85
CA GLN A 373 -55.47 -39.58 -23.04
C GLN A 373 -53.99 -39.63 -23.50
N GLY A 374 -53.29 -40.71 -23.13
CA GLY A 374 -52.00 -41.11 -23.74
C GLY A 374 -51.50 -42.47 -23.22
N PRO A 375 -50.93 -43.35 -24.07
CA PRO A 375 -50.82 -44.79 -23.77
C PRO A 375 -49.64 -45.14 -22.86
N ARG A 376 -49.90 -46.03 -21.90
CA ARG A 376 -48.94 -46.60 -20.94
C ARG A 376 -48.00 -47.61 -21.60
N LYS A 377 -46.68 -47.43 -21.44
CA LYS A 377 -45.67 -48.49 -21.54
C LYS A 377 -45.34 -48.98 -20.13
N GLN A 378 -45.36 -50.29 -19.91
CA GLN A 378 -45.07 -50.93 -18.61
C GLN A 378 -43.56 -50.93 -18.32
N PRO A 379 -43.11 -50.68 -17.06
CA PRO A 379 -41.72 -50.89 -16.69
C PRO A 379 -41.45 -52.31 -16.17
N ALA A 380 -40.29 -52.82 -16.56
CA ALA A 380 -39.73 -54.14 -16.29
C ALA A 380 -39.35 -54.37 -14.80
N PRO A 381 -39.21 -55.63 -14.35
CA PRO A 381 -38.94 -55.96 -12.96
C PRO A 381 -37.49 -55.69 -12.54
N LEU A 382 -37.35 -55.39 -11.24
CA LEU A 382 -36.12 -55.00 -10.53
C LEU A 382 -34.99 -56.06 -10.61
N PRO A 383 -33.71 -55.64 -10.70
CA PRO A 383 -32.58 -56.56 -10.77
C PRO A 383 -32.16 -57.09 -9.39
N ARG A 384 -31.77 -58.36 -9.42
CA ARG A 384 -31.41 -59.25 -8.31
C ARG A 384 -29.99 -58.98 -7.81
N ILE A 385 -29.84 -58.72 -6.51
CA ILE A 385 -28.55 -58.51 -5.83
C ILE A 385 -27.76 -59.83 -5.80
N GLN A 386 -26.57 -59.86 -6.43
CA GLN A 386 -25.59 -60.94 -6.27
C GLN A 386 -24.46 -60.52 -5.32
N LYS A 387 -24.14 -61.42 -4.39
CA LYS A 387 -22.95 -61.40 -3.53
C LYS A 387 -21.75 -61.89 -4.35
N SER A 388 -20.62 -61.19 -4.29
CA SER A 388 -19.32 -61.77 -4.64
C SER A 388 -18.25 -61.43 -3.60
N ARG A 389 -17.44 -62.45 -3.29
CA ARG A 389 -16.35 -62.51 -2.33
C ARG A 389 -15.02 -62.14 -3.01
N SER A 390 -14.14 -61.52 -2.22
CA SER A 390 -12.67 -61.66 -2.13
C SER A 390 -11.80 -61.84 -3.40
N ALA A 391 -10.76 -60.99 -3.56
CA ALA A 391 -9.35 -61.30 -3.19
C ALA A 391 -8.30 -60.46 -3.96
N SER A 392 -7.20 -60.11 -3.26
CA SER A 392 -5.80 -60.03 -3.75
C SER A 392 -5.43 -58.92 -4.77
N ARG A 393 -4.26 -58.25 -4.81
CA ARG A 393 -2.97 -58.23 -4.10
C ARG A 393 -2.13 -57.06 -4.69
N THR A 394 -1.21 -56.52 -3.87
CA THR A 394 0.15 -55.99 -4.19
C THR A 394 0.34 -54.88 -5.24
N ASN A 395 0.98 -53.75 -4.90
CA ASN A 395 2.44 -53.58 -4.81
C ASN A 395 2.84 -52.10 -4.57
N ASN A 396 3.81 -51.90 -3.66
CA ASN A 396 4.96 -50.96 -3.66
C ASN A 396 4.72 -49.49 -4.13
N ARG A 397 5.21 -48.42 -3.50
CA ARG A 397 6.63 -48.18 -3.17
C ARG A 397 6.81 -46.81 -2.47
N ARG A 398 7.47 -46.81 -1.31
CA ARG A 398 8.45 -45.83 -0.76
C ARG A 398 8.33 -44.33 -1.16
N GLU A 399 8.12 -43.45 -0.18
CA GLU A 399 9.18 -42.65 0.47
C GLU A 399 8.65 -41.75 1.62
N ARG A 400 9.34 -41.83 2.76
CA ARG A 400 9.56 -40.79 3.80
C ARG A 400 8.43 -40.41 4.76
N GLU A 401 8.34 -41.25 5.79
CA GLU A 401 7.77 -40.96 7.11
C GLU A 401 8.88 -40.35 8.00
N LEU A 402 8.85 -39.04 8.18
CA LEU A 402 9.61 -38.31 9.20
C LEU A 402 8.75 -37.15 9.74
N GLU A 403 7.55 -37.45 10.22
CA GLU A 403 6.81 -36.57 11.12
C GLU A 403 5.70 -37.35 11.84
N ARG A 404 6.13 -38.28 12.70
CA ARG A 404 5.32 -38.77 13.81
C ARG A 404 5.47 -37.79 14.96
N LEU A 405 4.54 -36.85 15.10
CA LEU A 405 3.96 -36.44 16.38
C LEU A 405 2.88 -35.39 16.10
N GLU A 406 1.61 -35.81 15.97
CA GLU A 406 0.52 -35.19 16.70
C GLU A 406 -0.74 -36.06 16.58
N LYS A 407 -1.51 -36.05 17.66
CA LYS A 407 -2.40 -37.10 18.10
C LYS A 407 -3.85 -36.82 17.69
N HIS A 408 -4.54 -37.89 17.29
CA HIS A 408 -5.95 -38.21 17.58
C HIS A 408 -7.04 -37.23 17.11
N THR A 409 -7.84 -37.65 16.11
CA THR A 409 -9.28 -37.93 16.27
C THR A 409 -9.85 -38.70 15.06
N ASN A 410 -10.35 -39.90 15.35
CA ASN A 410 -11.50 -40.64 14.82
C ASN A 410 -12.06 -40.36 13.41
N SER A 411 -11.82 -41.34 12.53
CA SER A 411 -12.74 -42.03 11.60
C SER A 411 -13.98 -41.31 11.03
N ALA A 412 -14.06 -41.22 9.69
CA ALA A 412 -14.97 -42.05 8.86
C ALA A 412 -14.60 -41.98 7.35
N PRO A 413 -14.68 -43.08 6.58
CA PRO A 413 -14.43 -43.08 5.15
C PRO A 413 -15.73 -42.82 4.37
N SER A 414 -15.79 -41.75 3.59
CA SER A 414 -16.90 -41.53 2.66
C SER A 414 -16.60 -42.22 1.32
N GLY A 415 -17.21 -43.39 1.14
CA GLY A 415 -17.25 -44.07 -0.15
C GLY A 415 -18.20 -43.37 -1.13
N ARG A 416 -17.67 -43.15 -2.35
CA ARG A 416 -18.26 -43.59 -3.62
C ARG A 416 -19.76 -43.33 -3.84
N GLY A 417 -20.08 -42.41 -4.75
CA GLY A 417 -21.42 -42.29 -5.33
C GLY A 417 -21.61 -41.00 -6.12
N THR A 418 -20.91 -40.88 -7.25
CA THR A 418 -21.23 -39.92 -8.29
C THR A 418 -22.59 -40.30 -8.89
N GLU A 419 -23.61 -39.45 -8.73
CA GLU A 419 -24.74 -39.44 -9.65
C GLU A 419 -24.93 -38.04 -10.23
N VAL A 420 -24.92 -38.05 -11.55
CA VAL A 420 -25.17 -36.99 -12.50
C VAL A 420 -26.67 -36.73 -12.56
N PHE A 421 -27.11 -35.49 -12.33
CA PHE A 421 -28.35 -35.00 -12.94
C PHE A 421 -28.23 -33.53 -13.30
N SER A 422 -28.39 -33.32 -14.61
CA SER A 422 -28.45 -32.06 -15.33
C SER A 422 -29.70 -31.24 -14.99
N THR A 423 -29.55 -29.92 -15.03
CA THR A 423 -30.53 -28.89 -15.46
C THR A 423 -29.75 -27.57 -15.44
N ALA A 424 -29.21 -27.15 -16.59
CA ALA A 424 -29.83 -26.27 -17.58
C ALA A 424 -29.75 -24.78 -17.18
N GLU A 425 -29.31 -23.97 -18.15
CA GLU A 425 -29.31 -22.50 -18.20
C GLU A 425 -28.16 -21.76 -17.47
N SER A 426 -27.09 -21.48 -18.23
CA SER A 426 -26.78 -20.11 -18.66
C SER A 426 -25.61 -20.15 -19.65
N ASP A 427 -25.96 -20.09 -20.93
CA ASP A 427 -25.03 -19.73 -22.00
C ASP A 427 -24.63 -18.26 -21.84
N VAL A 428 -23.38 -18.01 -21.43
CA VAL A 428 -22.62 -16.86 -21.93
C VAL A 428 -21.26 -17.40 -22.33
N VAL A 429 -21.13 -17.61 -23.63
CA VAL A 429 -19.94 -18.09 -24.33
C VAL A 429 -18.79 -17.13 -24.05
N GLY A 430 -17.74 -17.66 -23.44
CA GLY A 430 -16.42 -17.04 -23.44
C GLY A 430 -15.77 -17.28 -24.81
N SER A 431 -15.42 -16.19 -25.48
CA SER A 431 -14.47 -16.23 -26.59
C SER A 431 -13.08 -16.02 -26.02
N ASP A 432 -12.32 -17.11 -25.97
CA ASP A 432 -10.86 -17.05 -25.98
C ASP A 432 -10.43 -16.53 -27.37
N GLU A 433 -9.91 -15.31 -27.42
CA GLU A 433 -8.98 -14.92 -28.47
C GLU A 433 -7.73 -14.30 -27.83
N ASP A 434 -6.61 -14.97 -28.09
CA ASP A 434 -5.26 -14.46 -27.93
C ASP A 434 -5.11 -13.19 -28.79
N VAL A 435 -5.12 -12.02 -28.16
CA VAL A 435 -4.80 -10.75 -28.83
C VAL A 435 -3.41 -10.27 -28.42
N ASP A 436 -2.54 -10.34 -29.41
CA ASP A 436 -1.23 -9.75 -29.58
C ASP A 436 -1.07 -8.37 -28.90
N MET A 437 -0.08 -8.24 -28.03
CA MET A 437 0.27 -7.00 -27.33
C MET A 437 1.08 -6.07 -28.25
N GLY A 438 0.39 -5.43 -29.19
CA GLY A 438 0.92 -4.39 -30.05
C GLY A 438 0.19 -3.06 -29.87
N GLY A 439 0.77 -2.12 -29.12
CA GLY A 439 0.39 -0.70 -29.17
C GLY A 439 -0.01 -0.08 -27.83
N VAL A 440 0.98 0.32 -27.04
CA VAL A 440 0.77 1.26 -25.93
C VAL A 440 0.43 2.62 -26.53
N LEU A 441 -0.85 3.02 -26.47
CA LEU A 441 -1.26 4.40 -26.70
C LEU A 441 -0.85 5.25 -25.48
N PRO A 442 -0.23 6.42 -25.67
CA PRO A 442 0.13 7.29 -24.56
C PRO A 442 -1.13 7.87 -23.91
N LEU A 443 -1.11 7.94 -22.57
CA LEU A 443 -2.16 8.53 -21.75
C LEU A 443 -2.50 9.97 -22.20
N PRO A 444 -3.79 10.37 -22.17
CA PRO A 444 -4.20 11.72 -22.55
C PRO A 444 -3.59 12.76 -21.62
N SER A 445 -3.18 13.89 -22.21
CA SER A 445 -2.60 15.03 -21.50
C SER A 445 -3.62 15.63 -20.52
N PRO A 446 -3.19 16.06 -19.31
CA PRO A 446 -4.09 16.69 -18.35
C PRO A 446 -4.64 18.01 -18.90
N PRO A 447 -5.89 18.38 -18.53
CA PRO A 447 -6.57 19.55 -19.07
C PRO A 447 -5.81 20.86 -18.78
N PRO A 448 -5.87 21.84 -19.70
CA PRO A 448 -5.14 23.10 -19.56
C PRO A 448 -5.69 23.92 -18.38
N ARG A 449 -4.78 24.43 -17.55
CA ARG A 449 -5.11 25.44 -16.53
C ARG A 449 -5.59 26.70 -17.22
N ALA A 450 -6.85 27.06 -16.99
CA ALA A 450 -7.37 28.37 -17.35
C ALA A 450 -6.61 29.48 -16.58
N PRO A 451 -6.28 30.60 -17.23
CA PRO A 451 -5.58 31.70 -16.61
C PRO A 451 -6.53 32.57 -15.79
N SER A 452 -6.10 32.88 -14.56
CA SER A 452 -6.32 34.13 -13.82
C SER A 452 -7.67 34.85 -13.95
N GLN A 453 -8.43 34.87 -12.86
CA GLN A 453 -9.08 36.12 -12.44
C GLN A 453 -8.55 36.55 -11.08
N CYS A 454 -7.62 37.50 -11.19
CA CYS A 454 -7.33 38.49 -10.18
C CYS A 454 -8.63 39.27 -9.90
N SER A 455 -9.12 39.25 -8.67
CA SER A 455 -9.93 40.34 -8.14
C SER A 455 -9.41 40.73 -6.77
N VAL A 456 -9.10 42.01 -6.69
CA VAL A 456 -8.58 42.77 -5.57
C VAL A 456 -9.78 43.29 -4.80
N GLN A 457 -9.95 42.84 -3.55
CA GLN A 457 -10.67 43.45 -2.41
C GLN A 457 -10.70 42.33 -1.36
N GLU A 458 -10.27 42.48 -0.12
CA GLU A 458 -10.45 43.62 0.77
C GLU A 458 -9.47 43.44 1.94
N MET A 459 -8.78 44.52 2.29
CA MET A 459 -7.98 44.58 3.51
C MET A 459 -8.91 44.68 4.71
N ALA A 460 -8.80 43.76 5.67
CA ALA A 460 -8.95 44.09 7.09
C ALA A 460 -8.57 42.90 7.98
N SER A 461 -7.84 43.21 9.04
CA SER A 461 -7.86 42.49 10.32
C SER A 461 -7.04 41.20 10.46
N ARG A 462 -5.74 41.38 10.68
CA ARG A 462 -4.98 40.55 11.63
C ARG A 462 -5.38 40.95 13.06
N PRO A 463 -5.57 40.01 14.00
CA PRO A 463 -5.39 40.31 15.41
C PRO A 463 -4.01 39.87 15.89
N SER A 464 -3.37 40.85 16.49
CA SER A 464 -2.15 40.82 17.27
C SER A 464 -2.28 39.90 18.48
N THR A 465 -1.15 39.31 18.86
CA THR A 465 -0.89 38.66 20.13
C THR A 465 -1.19 39.62 21.29
N SER A 466 -2.12 39.26 22.18
CA SER A 466 -2.29 39.89 23.49
C SER A 466 -2.60 38.82 24.53
N SER A 467 -1.79 38.83 25.58
CA SER A 467 -1.82 37.96 26.75
C SER A 467 -3.15 38.07 27.51
N HIS A 468 -3.90 36.97 27.56
CA HIS A 468 -5.05 36.87 28.46
C HIS A 468 -4.58 36.43 29.85
N VAL A 469 -4.58 37.37 30.79
CA VAL A 469 -4.47 37.10 32.22
C VAL A 469 -5.80 36.51 32.70
N VAL A 470 -5.71 35.40 33.42
CA VAL A 470 -6.83 34.68 34.06
C VAL A 470 -7.19 35.42 35.35
N VAL A 471 -8.45 35.85 35.47
CA VAL A 471 -9.04 36.34 36.73
C VAL A 471 -10.14 35.36 37.14
N LEU A 472 -9.95 34.74 38.30
CA LEU A 472 -10.90 33.87 38.98
C LEU A 472 -12.07 34.70 39.55
N PRO A 473 -13.34 34.28 39.38
CA PRO A 473 -14.44 34.90 40.10
C PRO A 473 -14.52 34.36 41.54
N SER A 474 -14.58 35.32 42.46
CA SER A 474 -14.80 35.16 43.89
C SER A 474 -16.22 34.68 44.18
N ALA A 475 -16.37 33.81 45.18
CA ALA A 475 -17.64 33.31 45.66
C ALA A 475 -18.40 34.38 46.46
N GLU A 476 -19.71 34.48 46.23
CA GLU A 476 -20.64 35.20 47.10
C GLU A 476 -21.73 34.28 47.65
N PRO A 477 -22.29 34.61 48.83
CA PRO A 477 -22.97 33.67 49.70
C PRO A 477 -24.47 33.57 49.45
N VAL A 478 -24.98 32.40 49.80
CA VAL A 478 -26.40 32.00 49.82
C VAL A 478 -27.17 32.77 50.91
N PRO A 479 -28.41 33.18 50.63
CA PRO A 479 -29.50 33.18 51.60
C PRO A 479 -30.38 31.92 51.48
#